data_AF-A0A8S4A2H6-F1
#
_entry.id   AF-A0A8S4A2H6-F1
#
_cell.length_a   1.000
_cell.length_b   1.000
_cell.length_c   1.000
_cell.angle_alpha   90.00
_cell.angle_beta   90.00
_cell.angle_gamma   90.00
#
_symmetry.space_group_name_H-M   'P 1'
#
loop_
_entity.id
_entity.type
_entity.pdbx_description
1 polymer ?
#
loop_
_entity_poly.entity_id
_entity_poly.type
_entity_poly.pdbx_seq_one_letter_code
_entity_poly.pdbx_strand_id
1 'polypeptide(L)'
;RVNETLEALKLLDTMCDPVPEVKYPRTPGYRPKPEDRFGNAWVWRCDVAGAPSGKLFGKSIAITDNTAVAGVPMSNGSQLLVGYIPEYDASVVTRILDAGGRIVGKAACDDFCFGAMGFSAVDGYISNPEHPEQRVGGSSGGSAVLVAAGHVDLAIGADQSVPAAWTGTVGLKPTYGLVPYTGVVSVEPTVDHVGPITRNVSDCALFLEVIAGNDSLDGRQAVNIEVPEYSKLLEVNMTGKVIGVLQEGFQTCTQETQAAVREFLATVGQAGFVMKHISIPLHLHG
;
A
#
# COMPACT_ATOMS: atom_id res chain seq x y z
N ARG A 1 21.02 41.60 5.55
CA ARG A 1 19.88 40.74 5.97
C ARG A 1 19.24 40.02 4.78
N VAL A 2 18.43 40.64 3.90
CA VAL A 2 17.86 39.91 2.73
C VAL A 2 18.94 39.36 1.79
N ASN A 3 19.94 40.19 1.45
CA ASN A 3 21.03 39.74 0.59
C ASN A 3 21.84 38.58 1.21
N GLU A 4 22.06 38.59 2.52
CA GLU A 4 22.77 37.50 3.22
C GLU A 4 21.95 36.19 3.17
N THR A 5 20.62 36.28 3.34
CA THR A 5 19.73 35.12 3.17
C THR A 5 19.75 34.60 1.73
N LEU A 6 19.75 35.48 0.72
CA LEU A 6 19.83 35.07 -0.68
C LEU A 6 21.18 34.43 -1.03
N GLU A 7 22.29 34.92 -0.48
CA GLU A 7 23.60 34.29 -0.66
C GLU A 7 23.67 32.89 0.00
N ALA A 8 23.03 32.71 1.15
CA ALA A 8 22.90 31.39 1.77
C ALA A 8 22.10 30.42 0.89
N LEU A 9 21.02 30.87 0.26
CA LEU A 9 20.23 30.04 -0.68
C LEU A 9 21.04 29.69 -1.94
N LYS A 10 21.77 30.64 -2.51
CA LYS A 10 22.66 30.36 -3.66
C LYS A 10 23.73 29.33 -3.33
N LEU A 11 24.26 29.36 -2.10
CA LEU A 11 25.21 28.35 -1.67
C LEU A 11 24.56 26.97 -1.64
N LEU A 12 23.31 26.85 -1.19
CA LEU A 12 22.56 25.58 -1.23
C LEU A 12 22.37 25.10 -2.67
N ASP A 13 22.06 25.99 -3.63
CA ASP A 13 21.91 25.63 -5.05
C ASP A 13 23.21 25.08 -5.68
N THR A 14 24.38 25.36 -5.08
CA THR A 14 25.67 24.80 -5.51
C THR A 14 26.00 23.46 -4.86
N MET A 15 25.24 23.04 -3.84
CA MET A 15 25.44 21.75 -3.19
C MET A 15 24.92 20.62 -4.09
N CYS A 16 25.58 19.47 -4.04
CA CYS A 16 25.11 18.29 -4.74
C CYS A 16 23.99 17.63 -3.93
N ASP A 17 22.88 17.34 -4.59
CA ASP A 17 21.81 16.57 -3.97
C ASP A 17 22.29 15.14 -3.67
N PRO A 18 22.14 14.66 -2.43
CA PRO A 18 22.49 13.29 -2.09
C PRO A 18 21.41 12.34 -2.63
N VAL A 19 21.50 11.98 -3.92
CA VAL A 19 20.58 11.02 -4.55
C VAL A 19 20.93 9.60 -4.08
N PRO A 20 19.99 8.84 -3.49
CA PRO A 20 20.20 7.45 -3.12
C PRO A 20 20.64 6.57 -4.31
N GLU A 21 21.48 5.57 -4.03
CA GLU A 21 21.94 4.64 -5.05
C GLU A 21 20.79 3.78 -5.59
N VAL A 22 20.72 3.69 -6.93
CA VAL A 22 19.76 2.86 -7.67
C VAL A 22 20.44 1.54 -8.05
N LYS A 23 20.28 0.50 -7.23
CA LYS A 23 21.08 -0.74 -7.29
C LYS A 23 20.71 -1.71 -8.44
N TYR A 24 19.42 -1.83 -8.75
CA TYR A 24 18.90 -2.93 -9.57
C TYR A 24 18.55 -2.51 -11.01
N PRO A 25 18.74 -3.43 -11.99
CA PRO A 25 18.43 -3.17 -13.40
C PRO A 25 16.93 -2.97 -13.60
N ARG A 26 16.59 -2.01 -14.48
CA ARG A 26 15.21 -1.58 -14.72
C ARG A 26 14.96 -1.11 -16.14
N THR A 27 13.71 -1.23 -16.57
CA THR A 27 13.20 -0.61 -17.81
C THR A 27 12.52 0.74 -17.52
N PRO A 28 12.51 1.70 -18.47
CA PRO A 28 12.08 3.09 -18.23
C PRO A 28 10.57 3.31 -18.02
N GLY A 29 9.79 2.24 -17.80
CA GLY A 29 8.34 2.32 -17.68
C GLY A 29 7.63 2.68 -19.00
N TYR A 30 6.45 2.14 -19.24
CA TYR A 30 5.60 2.53 -20.37
C TYR A 30 4.13 2.52 -19.97
N ARG A 31 3.33 3.39 -20.59
CA ARG A 31 1.89 3.43 -20.37
C ARG A 31 1.21 2.37 -21.23
N PRO A 32 0.39 1.47 -20.66
CA PRO A 32 -0.42 0.55 -21.47
C PRO A 32 -1.32 1.32 -22.44
N LYS A 33 -1.40 0.83 -23.67
CA LYS A 33 -2.38 1.33 -24.64
C LYS A 33 -3.79 1.02 -24.14
N PRO A 34 -4.80 1.85 -24.47
CA PRO A 34 -6.17 1.64 -24.00
C PRO A 34 -6.70 0.21 -24.19
N GLU A 35 -6.40 -0.43 -25.32
CA GLU A 35 -6.79 -1.80 -25.65
C GLU A 35 -6.12 -2.89 -24.79
N ASP A 36 -4.97 -2.60 -24.18
CA ASP A 36 -4.19 -3.53 -23.35
C ASP A 36 -4.44 -3.30 -21.83
N ARG A 37 -5.32 -2.36 -21.47
CA ARG A 37 -5.59 -2.02 -20.07
C ARG A 37 -6.50 -3.06 -19.42
N PHE A 38 -6.06 -3.54 -18.27
CA PHE A 38 -6.92 -4.31 -17.37
C PHE A 38 -7.69 -3.38 -16.45
N GLY A 39 -8.84 -2.88 -16.92
CA GLY A 39 -9.76 -2.04 -16.12
C GLY A 39 -9.12 -0.80 -15.51
N ASN A 40 -8.14 -0.20 -16.20
CA ASN A 40 -7.32 0.92 -15.72
C ASN A 40 -6.53 0.65 -14.42
N ALA A 41 -6.38 -0.61 -14.00
CA ALA A 41 -5.66 -0.95 -12.76
C ALA A 41 -4.13 -0.74 -12.86
N TRP A 42 -3.57 -0.81 -14.08
CA TRP A 42 -2.19 -0.41 -14.39
C TRP A 42 -2.15 1.02 -14.92
N VAL A 43 -1.33 1.88 -14.33
CA VAL A 43 -0.96 3.18 -14.93
C VAL A 43 0.30 3.02 -15.78
N TRP A 44 1.31 2.36 -15.20
CA TRP A 44 2.59 2.12 -15.87
C TRP A 44 2.98 0.66 -15.76
N ARG A 45 3.58 0.13 -16.81
CA ARG A 45 4.22 -1.19 -16.82
C ARG A 45 5.71 -0.99 -16.86
N CYS A 46 6.43 -1.78 -16.10
CA CYS A 46 7.88 -1.76 -16.09
C CYS A 46 8.40 -3.17 -15.79
N ASP A 47 9.71 -3.29 -15.73
CA ASP A 47 10.38 -4.48 -15.27
C ASP A 47 11.60 -4.08 -14.46
N VAL A 48 11.57 -4.36 -13.16
CA VAL A 48 12.67 -4.14 -12.23
C VAL A 48 12.94 -5.44 -11.49
N ALA A 49 14.07 -6.08 -11.81
CA ALA A 49 14.46 -7.35 -11.21
C ALA A 49 15.27 -7.09 -9.94
N GLY A 50 14.78 -7.55 -8.79
CA GLY A 50 15.51 -7.52 -7.53
C GLY A 50 16.66 -8.54 -7.46
N ALA A 51 17.16 -8.77 -6.25
CA ALA A 51 18.21 -9.74 -5.96
C ALA A 51 17.85 -11.15 -6.46
N PRO A 52 18.85 -11.98 -6.84
CA PRO A 52 18.63 -13.34 -7.35
C PRO A 52 18.18 -14.35 -6.28
N SER A 53 17.93 -13.89 -5.06
CA SER A 53 17.47 -14.69 -3.92
C SER A 53 16.87 -13.78 -2.85
N GLY A 54 16.06 -14.33 -1.95
CA GLY A 54 15.48 -13.61 -0.81
C GLY A 54 14.05 -14.06 -0.54
N LYS A 55 13.42 -13.46 0.48
CA LYS A 55 12.07 -13.84 0.93
C LYS A 55 10.99 -13.63 -0.14
N LEU A 56 11.20 -12.71 -1.07
CA LEU A 56 10.28 -12.39 -2.15
C LEU A 56 10.77 -12.91 -3.52
N PHE A 57 11.82 -13.73 -3.56
CA PHE A 57 12.32 -14.27 -4.82
C PHE A 57 11.23 -15.04 -5.57
N GLY A 58 11.05 -14.71 -6.84
CA GLY A 58 10.00 -15.29 -7.71
C GLY A 58 8.62 -14.67 -7.54
N LYS A 59 8.43 -13.69 -6.64
CA LYS A 59 7.18 -12.95 -6.49
C LYS A 59 7.16 -11.73 -7.41
N SER A 60 6.01 -11.51 -8.04
CA SER A 60 5.70 -10.31 -8.82
C SER A 60 4.97 -9.29 -7.95
N ILE A 61 5.38 -8.02 -8.03
CA ILE A 61 4.86 -6.94 -7.18
C ILE A 61 4.40 -5.75 -8.01
N ALA A 62 3.22 -5.21 -7.67
CA ALA A 62 2.76 -3.90 -8.12
C ALA A 62 2.99 -2.83 -7.05
N ILE A 63 3.39 -1.64 -7.47
CA ILE A 63 3.62 -0.51 -6.57
C ILE A 63 2.55 0.55 -6.84
N THR A 64 1.77 0.97 -5.84
CA THR A 64 0.82 2.09 -6.02
C THR A 64 1.50 3.33 -6.60
N ASP A 65 0.84 4.05 -7.49
CA ASP A 65 1.46 5.11 -8.30
C ASP A 65 1.76 6.40 -7.54
N ASN A 66 1.57 6.44 -6.22
CA ASN A 66 2.05 7.51 -5.34
C ASN A 66 3.43 7.20 -4.72
N THR A 67 4.01 6.04 -5.04
CA THR A 67 5.28 5.57 -4.49
C THR A 67 6.37 5.62 -5.55
N ALA A 68 7.52 6.21 -5.20
CA ALA A 68 8.65 6.40 -6.08
C ALA A 68 9.35 5.08 -6.43
N VAL A 69 9.57 4.86 -7.73
CA VAL A 69 10.41 3.79 -8.28
C VAL A 69 11.33 4.48 -9.29
N ALA A 70 12.63 4.54 -9.03
CA ALA A 70 13.56 5.36 -9.79
C ALA A 70 13.50 5.01 -11.28
N GLY A 71 13.40 6.01 -12.15
CA GLY A 71 13.35 5.84 -13.60
C GLY A 71 12.03 5.30 -14.15
N VAL A 72 11.00 5.09 -13.32
CA VAL A 72 9.65 4.70 -13.76
C VAL A 72 8.68 5.85 -13.50
N PRO A 73 7.90 6.32 -14.50
CA PRO A 73 6.99 7.45 -14.32
C PRO A 73 6.01 7.28 -13.15
N MET A 74 5.61 8.40 -12.56
CA MET A 74 4.75 8.44 -11.38
C MET A 74 3.78 9.63 -11.47
N SER A 75 2.48 9.36 -11.47
CA SER A 75 1.43 10.39 -11.60
C SER A 75 0.60 10.59 -10.32
N ASN A 76 0.70 9.71 -9.32
CA ASN A 76 -0.13 9.75 -8.11
C ASN A 76 -1.63 9.94 -8.42
N GLY A 77 -2.12 9.25 -9.46
CA GLY A 77 -3.51 9.36 -9.90
C GLY A 77 -3.89 10.72 -10.49
N SER A 78 -2.96 11.68 -10.60
CA SER A 78 -3.24 13.07 -10.98
C SER A 78 -2.69 13.43 -12.33
N GLN A 79 -3.45 14.22 -13.10
CA GLN A 79 -2.95 14.84 -14.33
C GLN A 79 -1.81 15.83 -14.05
N LEU A 80 -1.75 16.41 -12.84
CA LEU A 80 -0.73 17.40 -12.48
C LEU A 80 0.68 16.82 -12.37
N LEU A 81 0.82 15.52 -12.10
CA LEU A 81 2.12 14.84 -11.97
C LEU A 81 2.45 13.97 -13.18
N VAL A 82 1.63 13.97 -14.23
CA VAL A 82 1.97 13.25 -15.47
C VAL A 82 3.26 13.84 -16.06
N GLY A 83 4.26 12.97 -16.22
CA GLY A 83 5.59 13.34 -16.72
C GLY A 83 6.65 13.42 -15.63
N TYR A 84 6.28 13.37 -14.35
CA TYR A 84 7.25 13.23 -13.27
C TYR A 84 7.87 11.82 -13.27
N ILE A 85 9.19 11.77 -13.19
CA ILE A 85 9.98 10.54 -13.09
C ILE A 85 10.90 10.70 -11.87
N PRO A 86 10.71 9.92 -10.80
CA PRO A 86 11.56 9.99 -9.63
C PRO A 86 12.97 9.46 -9.93
N GLU A 87 13.97 10.03 -9.27
CA GLU A 87 15.39 9.66 -9.40
C GLU A 87 15.83 8.62 -8.36
N TYR A 88 14.97 8.31 -7.39
CA TYR A 88 15.25 7.40 -6.28
C TYR A 88 14.10 6.40 -6.07
N ASP A 89 14.45 5.27 -5.46
CA ASP A 89 13.49 4.27 -5.00
C ASP A 89 12.98 4.65 -3.59
N ALA A 90 11.69 4.50 -3.35
CA ALA A 90 11.14 4.56 -2.00
C ALA A 90 11.78 3.47 -1.11
N SER A 91 11.83 3.68 0.22
CA SER A 91 12.44 2.70 1.14
C SER A 91 11.82 1.30 1.03
N VAL A 92 10.49 1.24 0.85
CA VAL A 92 9.77 -0.02 0.62
C VAL A 92 10.14 -0.69 -0.70
N VAL A 93 10.41 0.09 -1.75
CA VAL A 93 10.84 -0.42 -3.08
C VAL A 93 12.24 -1.02 -2.97
N THR A 94 13.17 -0.33 -2.32
CA THR A 94 14.52 -0.86 -2.07
C THR A 94 14.46 -2.17 -1.30
N ARG A 95 13.66 -2.25 -0.22
CA ARG A 95 13.49 -3.48 0.57
C ARG A 95 12.89 -4.64 -0.23
N ILE A 96 11.90 -4.36 -1.09
CA ILE A 96 11.30 -5.36 -1.97
C ILE A 96 12.36 -5.96 -2.91
N LEU A 97 13.14 -5.09 -3.56
CA LEU A 97 14.16 -5.51 -4.50
C LEU A 97 15.32 -6.23 -3.81
N ASP A 98 15.77 -5.75 -2.65
CA ASP A 98 16.78 -6.41 -1.81
C ASP A 98 16.33 -7.79 -1.33
N ALA A 99 15.02 -8.00 -1.14
CA ALA A 99 14.44 -9.30 -0.81
C ALA A 99 14.15 -10.20 -2.04
N GLY A 100 14.56 -9.78 -3.24
CA GLY A 100 14.42 -10.54 -4.48
C GLY A 100 13.08 -10.42 -5.20
N GLY A 101 12.22 -9.49 -4.76
CA GLY A 101 10.95 -9.20 -5.43
C GLY A 101 11.15 -8.58 -6.82
N ARG A 102 10.24 -8.86 -7.75
CA ARG A 102 10.25 -8.28 -9.10
C ARG A 102 9.10 -7.28 -9.25
N ILE A 103 9.42 -6.00 -9.44
CA ILE A 103 8.41 -4.96 -9.65
C ILE A 103 8.04 -4.93 -11.13
N VAL A 104 6.76 -5.11 -11.43
CA VAL A 104 6.27 -5.25 -12.81
C VAL A 104 5.43 -4.06 -13.30
N GLY A 105 5.25 -3.05 -12.45
CA GLY A 105 4.51 -1.85 -12.83
C GLY A 105 4.03 -1.00 -11.66
N LYS A 106 3.38 0.10 -12.02
CA LYS A 106 2.73 1.05 -11.13
C LYS A 106 1.21 0.87 -11.21
N ALA A 107 0.60 0.60 -10.07
CA ALA A 107 -0.84 0.38 -9.94
C ALA A 107 -1.56 1.72 -9.75
N ALA A 108 -2.74 1.84 -10.36
CA ALA A 108 -3.54 3.05 -10.30
C ALA A 108 -4.04 3.35 -8.89
N CYS A 109 -4.05 4.65 -8.58
CA CYS A 109 -4.65 5.20 -7.38
C CYS A 109 -5.55 6.40 -7.72
N ASP A 110 -6.46 6.74 -6.80
CA ASP A 110 -7.26 7.98 -6.89
C ASP A 110 -6.35 9.23 -6.94
N ASP A 111 -6.87 10.33 -7.48
CA ASP A 111 -6.16 11.62 -7.63
C ASP A 111 -5.58 12.10 -6.29
N PHE A 112 -4.25 12.24 -6.21
CA PHE A 112 -3.48 12.52 -5.00
C PHE A 112 -3.75 11.58 -3.82
N CYS A 113 -4.25 10.37 -4.09
CA CYS A 113 -4.79 9.47 -3.09
C CYS A 113 -5.92 10.06 -2.22
N PHE A 114 -6.53 11.17 -2.66
CA PHE A 114 -7.60 11.87 -1.95
C PHE A 114 -8.97 11.38 -2.44
N GLY A 115 -9.17 10.07 -2.39
CA GLY A 115 -10.37 9.37 -2.82
C GLY A 115 -10.45 7.97 -2.21
N ALA A 116 -11.67 7.44 -2.12
CA ALA A 116 -11.95 6.16 -1.46
C ALA A 116 -12.67 5.14 -2.38
N MET A 117 -12.82 5.47 -3.66
CA MET A 117 -13.77 4.79 -4.54
C MET A 117 -13.15 4.32 -5.87
N GLY A 118 -11.95 4.80 -6.23
CA GLY A 118 -11.28 4.45 -7.48
C GLY A 118 -11.80 5.19 -8.72
N PHE A 119 -12.59 6.26 -8.57
CA PHE A 119 -13.18 6.99 -9.70
C PHE A 119 -12.34 8.17 -10.20
N SER A 120 -11.37 8.66 -9.41
CA SER A 120 -10.62 9.87 -9.74
C SER A 120 -9.24 9.59 -10.30
N ALA A 121 -8.88 8.32 -10.53
CA ALA A 121 -7.59 7.98 -11.09
C ALA A 121 -7.35 8.63 -12.46
N VAL A 122 -6.08 8.87 -12.78
CA VAL A 122 -5.62 9.61 -13.96
C VAL A 122 -6.17 9.09 -15.30
N ASP A 123 -6.45 7.78 -15.35
CA ASP A 123 -6.95 7.07 -16.53
C ASP A 123 -8.46 6.78 -16.49
N GLY A 124 -9.17 7.36 -15.52
CA GLY A 124 -10.58 7.17 -15.26
C GLY A 124 -10.85 6.07 -14.23
N TYR A 125 -12.12 5.65 -14.13
CA TYR A 125 -12.56 4.67 -13.14
C TYR A 125 -11.75 3.37 -13.22
N ILE A 126 -11.24 2.95 -12.07
CA ILE A 126 -10.59 1.66 -11.88
C ILE A 126 -11.70 0.61 -11.75
N SER A 127 -11.62 -0.44 -12.53
CA SER A 127 -12.59 -1.55 -12.53
C SER A 127 -11.86 -2.89 -12.57
N ASN A 128 -12.54 -3.94 -12.13
CA ASN A 128 -12.10 -5.32 -12.39
C ASN A 128 -12.91 -5.86 -13.58
N PRO A 129 -12.33 -6.04 -14.78
CA PRO A 129 -13.05 -6.58 -15.94
C PRO A 129 -13.64 -7.97 -15.72
N GLU A 130 -13.09 -8.77 -14.80
CA GLU A 130 -13.60 -10.10 -14.44
C GLU A 130 -14.84 -10.02 -13.54
N HIS A 131 -15.02 -8.89 -12.86
CA HIS A 131 -16.13 -8.60 -11.96
C HIS A 131 -16.64 -7.15 -12.18
N PRO A 132 -17.25 -6.86 -13.35
CA PRO A 132 -17.50 -5.48 -13.79
C PRO A 132 -18.50 -4.71 -12.92
N GLU A 133 -19.39 -5.43 -12.22
CA GLU A 133 -20.37 -4.84 -11.28
C GLU A 133 -19.76 -4.57 -9.88
N GLN A 134 -18.55 -5.07 -9.62
CA GLN A 134 -17.87 -4.92 -8.34
C GLN A 134 -17.22 -3.55 -8.26
N ARG A 135 -17.49 -2.84 -7.17
CA ARG A 135 -16.73 -1.65 -6.82
C ARG A 135 -15.34 -2.05 -6.34
N VAL A 136 -14.32 -1.25 -6.63
CA VAL A 136 -12.93 -1.61 -6.31
C VAL A 136 -12.36 -0.87 -5.11
N GLY A 137 -12.96 0.25 -4.70
CA GLY A 137 -12.52 1.06 -3.58
C GLY A 137 -11.27 1.88 -3.90
N GLY A 138 -10.79 2.63 -2.91
CA GLY A 138 -9.65 3.52 -3.08
C GLY A 138 -9.01 3.90 -1.75
N SER A 139 -7.87 4.58 -1.75
CA SER A 139 -7.20 5.11 -2.95
C SER A 139 -6.44 4.06 -3.76
N SER A 140 -6.10 2.90 -3.17
CA SER A 140 -5.26 1.87 -3.82
C SER A 140 -6.05 0.80 -4.57
N GLY A 141 -7.13 1.20 -5.27
CA GLY A 141 -8.00 0.30 -6.01
C GLY A 141 -7.27 -0.53 -7.07
N GLY A 142 -6.32 0.08 -7.80
CA GLY A 142 -5.53 -0.63 -8.80
C GLY A 142 -4.71 -1.76 -8.19
N SER A 143 -4.02 -1.50 -7.06
CA SER A 143 -3.25 -2.52 -6.35
C SER A 143 -4.11 -3.72 -5.95
N ALA A 144 -5.31 -3.46 -5.42
CA ALA A 144 -6.21 -4.52 -4.98
C ALA A 144 -6.80 -5.32 -6.15
N VAL A 145 -7.21 -4.67 -7.23
CA VAL A 145 -7.69 -5.33 -8.45
C VAL A 145 -6.63 -6.26 -9.05
N LEU A 146 -5.38 -5.80 -9.13
CA LEU A 146 -4.29 -6.58 -9.72
C LEU A 146 -3.94 -7.82 -8.91
N VAL A 147 -4.02 -7.72 -7.57
CA VAL A 147 -3.84 -8.86 -6.67
C VAL A 147 -5.03 -9.82 -6.77
N ALA A 148 -6.26 -9.30 -6.77
CA ALA A 148 -7.49 -10.10 -6.85
C ALA A 148 -7.55 -10.93 -8.14
N ALA A 149 -7.26 -10.31 -9.28
CA ALA A 149 -7.23 -10.96 -10.59
C ALA A 149 -5.95 -11.78 -10.84
N GLY A 150 -5.00 -11.83 -9.89
CA GLY A 150 -3.78 -12.63 -10.00
C GLY A 150 -2.77 -12.12 -11.04
N HIS A 151 -2.86 -10.86 -11.45
CA HIS A 151 -1.84 -10.21 -12.30
C HIS A 151 -0.51 -10.01 -11.57
N VAL A 152 -0.55 -9.90 -10.24
CA VAL A 152 0.63 -9.89 -9.36
C VAL A 152 0.39 -10.73 -8.11
N ASP A 153 1.47 -11.17 -7.49
CA ASP A 153 1.40 -11.90 -6.22
C ASP A 153 1.10 -10.97 -5.05
N LEU A 154 1.74 -9.80 -5.05
CA LEU A 154 1.71 -8.82 -3.96
C LEU A 154 1.57 -7.40 -4.52
N ALA A 155 1.03 -6.48 -3.72
CA ALA A 155 1.04 -5.06 -4.07
C ALA A 155 1.26 -4.16 -2.85
N ILE A 156 1.87 -3.00 -3.08
CA ILE A 156 1.90 -1.90 -2.11
C ILE A 156 0.66 -1.02 -2.34
N GLY A 157 0.01 -0.63 -1.24
CA GLY A 157 -1.03 0.41 -1.23
C GLY A 157 -0.69 1.52 -0.25
N ALA A 158 -1.38 2.66 -0.37
CA ALA A 158 -1.40 3.76 0.61
C ALA A 158 -2.67 3.76 1.48
N ASP A 159 -3.80 3.29 0.92
CA ASP A 159 -4.94 2.78 1.69
C ASP A 159 -5.17 1.33 1.29
N GLN A 160 -5.05 0.41 2.24
CA GLN A 160 -5.17 -1.02 1.99
C GLN A 160 -6.57 -1.54 2.35
N SER A 161 -7.35 -0.83 3.16
CA SER A 161 -8.50 -1.42 3.89
C SER A 161 -9.74 -1.50 3.01
N VAL A 162 -10.18 -0.35 2.46
CA VAL A 162 -11.37 -0.27 1.61
C VAL A 162 -11.20 -1.07 0.32
N PRO A 163 -10.12 -0.89 -0.46
CA PRO A 163 -10.01 -1.59 -1.73
C PRO A 163 -9.83 -3.11 -1.55
N ALA A 164 -9.17 -3.55 -0.47
CA ALA A 164 -9.04 -4.98 -0.21
C ALA A 164 -10.38 -5.62 0.20
N ALA A 165 -11.14 -4.96 1.09
CA ALA A 165 -12.47 -5.43 1.49
C ALA A 165 -13.41 -5.57 0.30
N TRP A 166 -13.35 -4.62 -0.65
CA TRP A 166 -14.24 -4.62 -1.81
C TRP A 166 -13.83 -5.59 -2.90
N THR A 167 -12.52 -5.87 -3.07
CA THR A 167 -12.00 -6.81 -4.07
C THR A 167 -11.84 -8.25 -3.55
N GLY A 168 -12.11 -8.50 -2.27
CA GLY A 168 -11.96 -9.82 -1.65
C GLY A 168 -10.50 -10.22 -1.43
N THR A 169 -9.62 -9.25 -1.19
CA THR A 169 -8.20 -9.47 -0.89
C THR A 169 -7.89 -9.15 0.58
N VAL A 170 -6.66 -9.43 1.02
CA VAL A 170 -6.15 -9.06 2.34
C VAL A 170 -5.36 -7.77 2.21
N GLY A 171 -5.85 -6.70 2.85
CA GLY A 171 -5.16 -5.43 2.97
C GLY A 171 -4.82 -5.15 4.43
N LEU A 172 -3.56 -4.81 4.71
CA LEU A 172 -3.11 -4.48 6.06
C LEU A 172 -2.59 -3.06 6.10
N LYS A 173 -3.27 -2.21 6.87
CA LYS A 173 -2.74 -0.92 7.32
C LYS A 173 -1.87 -1.16 8.57
N PRO A 174 -0.54 -1.05 8.49
CA PRO A 174 0.33 -1.36 9.62
C PRO A 174 0.15 -0.37 10.79
N THR A 175 0.80 -0.65 11.91
CA THR A 175 0.99 0.34 12.98
C THR A 175 1.68 1.57 12.40
N TYR A 176 1.22 2.77 12.79
CA TYR A 176 1.80 4.03 12.33
C TYR A 176 3.31 4.08 12.58
N GLY A 177 4.07 4.45 11.55
CA GLY A 177 5.54 4.49 11.57
C GLY A 177 6.25 3.12 11.50
N LEU A 178 5.53 1.98 11.49
CA LEU A 178 6.18 0.66 11.39
C LEU A 178 6.85 0.45 10.02
N VAL A 179 6.16 0.83 8.95
CA VAL A 179 6.67 0.81 7.58
C VAL A 179 7.03 2.25 7.20
N PRO A 180 8.25 2.50 6.69
CA PRO A 180 8.69 3.86 6.35
C PRO A 180 7.89 4.42 5.19
N TYR A 181 7.54 5.69 5.26
CA TYR A 181 6.84 6.44 4.22
C TYR A 181 7.80 7.19 3.28
N THR A 182 9.12 7.05 3.47
CA THR A 182 10.15 7.67 2.63
C THR A 182 9.98 7.30 1.16
N GLY A 183 9.83 8.32 0.32
CA GLY A 183 9.62 8.18 -1.12
C GLY A 183 8.18 7.87 -1.54
N VAL A 184 7.23 7.93 -0.62
CA VAL A 184 5.79 7.92 -0.91
C VAL A 184 5.27 9.37 -0.82
N VAL A 185 4.43 9.79 -1.76
CA VAL A 185 3.83 11.14 -1.73
C VAL A 185 2.91 11.26 -0.52
N SER A 186 3.26 12.16 0.40
CA SER A 186 2.52 12.45 1.63
C SER A 186 1.22 13.20 1.34
N VAL A 187 0.14 12.77 2.00
CA VAL A 187 -1.12 13.52 2.05
C VAL A 187 -1.14 14.32 3.35
N GLU A 188 -1.01 13.63 4.49
CA GLU A 188 -0.94 14.26 5.80
C GLU A 188 -0.05 13.38 6.70
N PRO A 189 1.13 13.87 7.13
CA PRO A 189 2.13 13.07 7.81
C PRO A 189 1.64 12.27 9.01
N THR A 190 0.67 12.76 9.78
CA THR A 190 0.19 12.08 11.01
C THR A 190 -0.72 10.89 10.76
N VAL A 191 -1.24 10.74 9.53
CA VAL A 191 -2.12 9.63 9.13
C VAL A 191 -1.61 8.84 7.94
N ASP A 192 -0.49 9.23 7.34
CA ASP A 192 0.13 8.52 6.22
C ASP A 192 0.55 7.09 6.62
N HIS A 193 0.09 6.10 5.85
CA HIS A 193 0.49 4.70 5.98
C HIS A 193 0.77 4.10 4.61
N VAL A 194 1.73 3.18 4.55
CA VAL A 194 2.00 2.35 3.37
C VAL A 194 2.07 0.90 3.84
N GLY A 195 1.53 -0.02 3.04
CA GLY A 195 1.33 -1.39 3.51
C GLY A 195 0.97 -2.38 2.41
N PRO A 196 0.94 -3.67 2.75
CA PRO A 196 0.74 -4.74 1.79
C PRO A 196 -0.75 -4.96 1.46
N ILE A 197 -0.99 -5.32 0.20
CA ILE A 197 -2.23 -5.93 -0.31
C ILE A 197 -1.85 -7.27 -0.94
N THR A 198 -2.52 -8.35 -0.55
CA THR A 198 -2.18 -9.73 -0.90
C THR A 198 -3.42 -10.62 -1.00
N ARG A 199 -3.31 -11.83 -1.55
CA ARG A 199 -4.45 -12.77 -1.63
C ARG A 199 -4.71 -13.53 -0.33
N ASN A 200 -3.76 -13.56 0.59
CA ASN A 200 -3.86 -14.37 1.81
C ASN A 200 -3.03 -13.78 2.96
N VAL A 201 -3.38 -14.14 4.19
CA VAL A 201 -2.76 -13.60 5.41
C VAL A 201 -1.28 -14.00 5.53
N SER A 202 -0.88 -15.18 5.03
CA SER A 202 0.52 -15.62 5.08
C SER A 202 1.45 -14.78 4.22
N ASP A 203 1.05 -14.48 2.99
CA ASP A 203 1.78 -13.58 2.09
C ASP A 203 1.77 -12.16 2.68
N CYS A 204 0.67 -11.71 3.29
CA CYS A 204 0.59 -10.41 3.97
C CYS A 204 1.63 -10.29 5.10
N ALA A 205 1.74 -11.31 5.95
CA ALA A 205 2.70 -11.34 7.05
C ALA A 205 4.15 -11.38 6.56
N LEU A 206 4.46 -12.23 5.57
CA LEU A 206 5.78 -12.29 4.94
C LEU A 206 6.15 -10.96 4.28
N PHE A 207 5.19 -10.32 3.61
CA PHE A 207 5.45 -9.06 2.92
C PHE A 207 5.67 -7.92 3.92
N LEU A 208 4.85 -7.83 4.98
CA LEU A 208 5.05 -6.88 6.07
C LEU A 208 6.45 -7.03 6.69
N GLU A 209 6.89 -8.27 6.92
CA GLU A 209 8.21 -8.60 7.49
C GLU A 209 9.36 -8.05 6.64
N VAL A 210 9.19 -7.97 5.32
CA VAL A 210 10.20 -7.41 4.41
C VAL A 210 10.18 -5.88 4.41
N ILE A 211 9.00 -5.26 4.42
CA ILE A 211 8.88 -3.81 4.25
C ILE A 211 8.93 -3.03 5.56
N ALA A 212 8.66 -3.64 6.71
CA ALA A 212 8.68 -3.00 8.02
C ALA A 212 10.09 -2.71 8.54
N GLY A 213 10.20 -1.76 9.46
CA GLY A 213 11.44 -1.40 10.16
C GLY A 213 11.87 0.03 9.90
N ASN A 214 12.72 0.56 10.78
CA ASN A 214 13.25 1.91 10.70
C ASN A 214 14.17 2.08 9.47
N ASP A 215 14.05 3.16 8.72
CA ASP A 215 14.93 3.50 7.58
C ASP A 215 15.88 4.67 7.84
N SER A 216 15.79 5.28 9.02
CA SER A 216 16.57 6.44 9.48
C SER A 216 16.36 7.73 8.67
N LEU A 217 15.33 7.78 7.84
CA LEU A 217 14.98 8.94 7.00
C LEU A 217 13.58 9.47 7.32
N ASP A 218 12.63 8.59 7.63
CA ASP A 218 11.26 8.99 7.90
C ASP A 218 11.07 9.44 9.35
N GLY A 219 10.85 10.74 9.54
CA GLY A 219 10.59 11.36 10.84
C GLY A 219 9.30 10.89 11.54
N ARG A 220 8.44 10.09 10.88
CA ARG A 220 7.26 9.46 11.48
C ARG A 220 7.62 8.25 12.35
N GLN A 221 8.78 7.65 12.12
CA GLN A 221 9.15 6.38 12.73
C GLN A 221 9.65 6.56 14.17
N ALA A 222 9.20 5.66 15.04
CA ALA A 222 9.76 5.57 16.39
C ALA A 222 11.23 5.09 16.34
N VAL A 223 12.00 5.46 17.37
CA VAL A 223 13.43 5.10 17.47
C VAL A 223 13.63 3.58 17.60
N ASN A 224 12.75 2.90 18.34
CA ASN A 224 12.86 1.47 18.64
C ASN A 224 11.72 0.69 17.98
N ILE A 225 11.84 0.41 16.68
CA ILE A 225 10.90 -0.43 15.94
C ILE A 225 11.41 -1.87 15.94
N GLU A 226 10.62 -2.78 16.48
CA GLU A 226 10.86 -4.22 16.38
C GLU A 226 10.05 -4.83 15.24
N VAL A 227 10.73 -5.62 14.40
CA VAL A 227 10.12 -6.35 13.30
C VAL A 227 10.33 -7.85 13.55
N PRO A 228 9.37 -8.54 14.21
CA PRO A 228 9.46 -9.98 14.36
C PRO A 228 9.23 -10.67 13.02
N GLU A 229 9.57 -11.96 12.96
CA GLU A 229 9.25 -12.81 11.81
C GLU A 229 7.75 -13.13 11.78
N TYR A 230 6.91 -12.16 11.36
CA TYR A 230 5.45 -12.28 11.37
C TYR A 230 4.96 -13.55 10.67
N SER A 231 5.65 -13.98 9.61
CA SER A 231 5.34 -15.21 8.87
C SER A 231 5.39 -16.48 9.74
N LYS A 232 6.16 -16.48 10.83
CA LYS A 232 6.27 -17.57 11.80
C LYS A 232 5.30 -17.45 12.99
N LEU A 233 4.52 -16.37 13.05
CA LEU A 233 3.62 -16.06 14.16
C LEU A 233 2.13 -16.22 13.82
N LEU A 234 1.84 -16.91 12.72
CA LEU A 234 0.47 -17.12 12.24
C LEU A 234 -0.29 -18.17 13.05
N GLU A 235 0.42 -19.12 13.65
CA GLU A 235 -0.17 -20.12 14.53
C GLU A 235 -0.37 -19.54 15.93
N VAL A 236 -1.65 -19.39 16.31
CA VAL A 236 -2.01 -18.78 17.58
C VAL A 236 -3.05 -19.65 18.29
N ASN A 237 -2.82 -19.93 19.57
CA ASN A 237 -3.87 -20.52 20.41
C ASN A 237 -4.99 -19.50 20.60
N MET A 238 -6.17 -19.83 20.07
CA MET A 238 -7.36 -18.99 20.07
C MET A 238 -8.17 -19.12 21.37
N THR A 239 -8.01 -20.22 22.10
CA THR A 239 -8.82 -20.54 23.28
C THR A 239 -8.67 -19.49 24.38
N GLY A 240 -9.80 -18.89 24.76
CA GLY A 240 -9.85 -17.92 25.87
C GLY A 240 -9.36 -16.53 25.50
N LYS A 241 -8.91 -16.30 24.26
CA LYS A 241 -8.62 -14.94 23.77
C LYS A 241 -9.91 -14.16 23.57
N VAL A 242 -9.89 -12.88 23.90
CA VAL A 242 -11.07 -12.01 23.84
C VAL A 242 -11.03 -11.16 22.56
N ILE A 243 -12.14 -11.13 21.83
CA ILE A 243 -12.37 -10.20 20.71
C ILE A 243 -13.40 -9.16 21.16
N GLY A 244 -13.01 -7.88 21.10
CA GLY A 244 -13.91 -6.75 21.31
C GLY A 244 -14.69 -6.45 20.03
N VAL A 245 -16.01 -6.65 20.06
CA VAL A 245 -16.91 -6.32 18.94
C VAL A 245 -17.46 -4.92 19.17
N LEU A 246 -16.92 -3.94 18.43
CA LEU A 246 -17.31 -2.54 18.53
C LEU A 246 -18.74 -2.33 18.03
N GLN A 247 -19.63 -1.83 18.90
CA GLN A 247 -21.04 -1.64 18.57
C GLN A 247 -21.24 -0.53 17.52
N GLU A 248 -20.52 0.57 17.65
CA GLU A 248 -20.61 1.74 16.78
C GLU A 248 -20.26 1.39 15.33
N GLY A 249 -19.34 0.44 15.11
CA GLY A 249 -18.93 -0.01 13.77
C GLY A 249 -20.03 -0.71 12.96
N PHE A 250 -21.15 -1.11 13.58
CA PHE A 250 -22.29 -1.71 12.87
C PHE A 250 -23.37 -0.68 12.51
N GLN A 251 -23.38 0.50 13.13
CA GLN A 251 -24.51 1.43 13.06
C GLN A 251 -24.69 2.05 11.66
N THR A 252 -23.59 2.20 10.91
CA THR A 252 -23.58 2.82 9.58
C THR A 252 -23.50 1.81 8.44
N CYS A 253 -23.40 0.51 8.75
CA CYS A 253 -23.32 -0.55 7.76
C CYS A 253 -24.70 -0.98 7.25
N THR A 254 -24.77 -1.46 6.01
CA THR A 254 -25.98 -2.11 5.47
C THR A 254 -26.32 -3.36 6.27
N GLN A 255 -27.60 -3.75 6.28
CA GLN A 255 -28.04 -4.97 6.99
C GLN A 255 -27.32 -6.23 6.48
N GLU A 256 -27.06 -6.30 5.19
CA GLU A 256 -26.34 -7.41 4.55
C GLU A 256 -24.89 -7.51 5.07
N THR A 257 -24.16 -6.40 5.09
CA THR A 257 -22.79 -6.37 5.64
C THR A 257 -22.79 -6.72 7.12
N GLN A 258 -23.73 -6.19 7.90
CA GLN A 258 -23.86 -6.55 9.31
C GLN A 258 -24.10 -8.05 9.51
N ALA A 259 -24.95 -8.67 8.68
CA ALA A 259 -25.24 -10.10 8.75
C ALA A 259 -23.98 -10.94 8.44
N ALA A 260 -23.27 -10.62 7.36
CA ALA A 260 -22.04 -11.32 6.97
C ALA A 260 -20.95 -11.24 8.06
N VAL A 261 -20.75 -10.06 8.66
CA VAL A 261 -19.79 -9.90 9.76
C VAL A 261 -20.22 -10.68 11.00
N ARG A 262 -21.52 -10.72 11.33
CA ARG A 262 -22.02 -11.52 12.46
C ARG A 262 -21.84 -13.02 12.23
N GLU A 263 -22.03 -13.51 11.02
CA GLU A 263 -21.75 -14.90 10.65
C GLU A 263 -20.26 -15.25 10.81
N PHE A 264 -19.38 -14.36 10.36
CA PHE A 264 -17.94 -14.49 10.58
C PHE A 264 -17.62 -14.56 12.08
N LEU A 265 -18.15 -13.64 12.90
CA LEU A 265 -17.94 -13.64 14.34
C LEU A 265 -18.46 -14.91 15.03
N ALA A 266 -19.55 -15.50 14.55
CA ALA A 266 -20.04 -16.78 15.04
C ALA A 266 -19.05 -17.92 14.77
N THR A 267 -18.48 -17.96 13.55
CA THR A 267 -17.43 -18.92 13.16
C THR A 267 -16.18 -18.76 14.04
N VAL A 268 -15.76 -17.52 14.28
CA VAL A 268 -14.61 -17.22 15.15
C VAL A 268 -14.88 -17.62 16.60
N GLY A 269 -16.11 -17.47 17.09
CA GLY A 269 -16.52 -17.95 18.42
C GLY A 269 -16.42 -19.48 18.55
N GLN A 270 -16.80 -20.23 17.52
CA GLN A 270 -16.65 -21.70 17.48
C GLN A 270 -15.18 -22.14 17.52
N ALA A 271 -14.27 -21.30 17.01
CA ALA A 271 -12.83 -21.54 17.07
C ALA A 271 -12.20 -21.28 18.46
N GLY A 272 -12.97 -20.83 19.46
CA GLY A 272 -12.55 -20.73 20.86
C GLY A 272 -12.29 -19.30 21.37
N PHE A 273 -12.53 -18.28 20.55
CA PHE A 273 -12.49 -16.89 20.99
C PHE A 273 -13.73 -16.51 21.81
N VAL A 274 -13.54 -15.65 22.80
CA VAL A 274 -14.61 -15.06 23.60
C VAL A 274 -14.99 -13.70 23.01
N MET A 275 -16.21 -13.58 22.50
CA MET A 275 -16.73 -12.31 21.99
C MET A 275 -17.22 -11.42 23.13
N LYS A 276 -16.80 -10.16 23.16
CA LYS A 276 -17.36 -9.13 24.05
C LYS A 276 -17.80 -7.94 23.23
N HIS A 277 -19.08 -7.61 23.29
CA HIS A 277 -19.56 -6.36 22.73
C HIS A 277 -19.10 -5.19 23.58
N ILE A 278 -18.49 -4.18 22.95
CA ILE A 278 -17.99 -2.98 23.60
C ILE A 278 -18.54 -1.75 22.90
N SER A 279 -18.77 -0.69 23.67
CA SER A 279 -19.13 0.62 23.15
C SER A 279 -17.95 1.56 23.33
N ILE A 280 -17.56 2.20 22.24
CA ILE A 280 -16.58 3.30 22.23
C ILE A 280 -17.19 4.43 21.41
N PRO A 281 -18.00 5.31 22.03
CA PRO A 281 -18.74 6.35 21.32
C PRO A 281 -17.85 7.31 20.52
N LEU A 282 -16.58 7.48 20.96
CA LEU A 282 -15.59 8.29 20.26
C LEU A 282 -15.37 7.84 18.80
N HIS A 283 -15.61 6.57 18.47
CA HIS A 283 -15.50 6.03 17.11
C HIS A 283 -16.34 6.80 16.08
N LEU A 284 -17.49 7.34 16.48
CA LEU A 284 -18.38 8.07 15.57
C LEU A 284 -17.86 9.47 15.21
N HIS A 285 -16.80 9.94 15.87
CA HIS A 285 -16.25 11.29 15.68
C HIS A 285 -15.06 11.37 14.73
N GLY A 286 -14.61 10.23 14.19
CA GLY A 286 -13.39 10.13 13.37
C GLY A 286 -12.19 9.69 14.18
#